data_AF-A0A7C6ABU9-F1
#
_entry.id   AF-A0A7C6ABU9-F1
#
_cell.length_a   1.000
_cell.length_b   1.000
_cell.length_c   1.000
_cell.angle_alpha   90.00
_cell.angle_beta   90.00
_cell.angle_gamma   90.00
#
_symmetry.space_group_name_H-M   'P 1'
#
loop_
_entity.id
_entity.type
_entity.pdbx_description
1 polymer ?
#
loop_
_entity_poly.entity_id
_entity_poly.type
_entity_poly.pdbx_seq_one_letter_code
_entity_poly.pdbx_strand_id
1 'polypeptide(L)'
;MTKTDSLIYDVRPEFKKFDDGQPADTKPTEAEKVEAKQMILKPWILPTGNNFIKDSTKRYIRPNGNPGEDFPFVQSGFDDSAWEAVNLPHDWAIKGPFLSDQNTEIGGGMGRLPSPGVGWYRKKIYIPHSDTGKCIFLDLDGAMSYAIVWLNSNLVGGWPYGYSSWRLNLTPYIIHGAENQIAIRLDNPPASSRWYPGGGIYRNVWLTKTNSVHVG
;
A
#
# COMPACT_ATOMS: atom_id res chain seq x y z
N MET A 1 23.55 1.10 4.72
CA MET A 1 22.76 0.61 5.87
C MET A 1 21.30 0.91 5.58
N THR A 2 20.51 -0.09 5.24
CA THR A 2 19.06 0.02 5.01
C THR A 2 18.38 0.32 6.34
N LYS A 3 17.82 1.53 6.50
CA LYS A 3 16.96 1.85 7.64
C LYS A 3 15.79 0.86 7.61
N THR A 4 15.59 0.10 8.68
CA THR A 4 14.44 -0.81 8.80
C THR A 4 13.16 0.00 8.65
N ASP A 5 12.26 -0.47 7.80
CA ASP A 5 10.99 0.19 7.57
C ASP A 5 10.08 0.07 8.81
N SER A 6 9.89 1.18 9.52
CA SER A 6 9.04 1.29 10.70
C SER A 6 7.61 1.75 10.37
N LEU A 7 7.28 1.95 9.09
CA LEU A 7 6.00 2.52 8.64
C LEU A 7 4.93 1.44 8.52
N ILE A 8 4.52 0.87 9.66
CA ILE A 8 3.50 -0.18 9.68
C ILE A 8 2.08 0.37 9.57
N TYR A 9 1.20 -0.35 8.86
CA TYR A 9 -0.21 0.01 8.75
C TYR A 9 -0.92 -0.13 10.10
N ASP A 10 -0.80 -1.29 10.75
CA ASP A 10 -1.41 -1.62 12.03
C ASP A 10 -0.59 -2.72 12.72
N VAL A 11 -0.78 -2.90 14.02
CA VAL A 11 -0.14 -4.03 14.73
C VAL A 11 -0.86 -5.32 14.39
N ARG A 12 -0.08 -6.34 14.06
CA ARG A 12 -0.57 -7.68 13.73
C ARG A 12 -0.24 -8.64 14.89
N PRO A 13 -1.09 -9.65 15.16
CA PRO A 13 -0.76 -10.74 16.05
C PRO A 13 0.55 -11.42 15.64
N GLU A 14 1.27 -11.99 16.61
CA GLU A 14 2.45 -12.78 16.31
C GLU A 14 2.06 -14.02 15.49
N PHE A 15 2.71 -14.19 14.35
CA PHE A 15 2.60 -15.40 13.57
C PHE A 15 3.43 -16.51 14.23
N LYS A 16 2.78 -17.56 14.74
CA LYS A 16 3.45 -18.64 15.47
C LYS A 16 3.92 -19.79 14.57
N LYS A 17 3.06 -20.26 13.65
CA LYS A 17 3.39 -21.30 12.65
C LYS A 17 2.27 -21.48 11.62
N PHE A 18 2.62 -21.85 10.39
CA PHE A 18 1.67 -22.35 9.40
C PHE A 18 1.57 -23.88 9.51
N ASP A 19 0.35 -24.43 9.54
CA ASP A 19 0.10 -25.87 9.54
C ASP A 19 -0.75 -26.25 8.31
N ASP A 20 -0.08 -26.76 7.27
CA ASP A 20 -0.71 -27.22 6.01
C ASP A 20 -1.55 -28.50 6.22
N GLY A 21 -1.45 -29.17 7.38
CA GLY A 21 -2.13 -30.44 7.66
C GLY A 21 -3.56 -30.32 8.20
N GLN A 22 -4.07 -29.10 8.38
CA GLN A 22 -5.40 -28.93 8.97
C GLN A 22 -6.52 -29.31 7.99
N PRO A 23 -7.59 -29.98 8.46
CA PRO A 23 -8.79 -30.22 7.67
C PRO A 23 -9.35 -28.91 7.10
N ALA A 24 -9.86 -28.96 5.86
CA ALA A 24 -10.36 -27.78 5.15
C ALA A 24 -11.58 -27.12 5.82
N ASP A 25 -12.28 -27.83 6.71
CA ASP A 25 -13.44 -27.39 7.48
C ASP A 25 -13.08 -26.88 8.89
N THR A 26 -11.79 -26.73 9.19
CA THR A 26 -11.35 -26.17 10.48
C THR A 26 -11.92 -24.77 10.69
N LYS A 27 -12.54 -24.53 11.84
CA LYS A 27 -13.14 -23.23 12.17
C LYS A 27 -12.07 -22.13 12.25
N PRO A 28 -12.39 -20.89 11.81
CA PRO A 28 -11.50 -19.75 12.01
C PRO A 28 -11.19 -19.56 13.50
N THR A 29 -9.95 -19.18 13.79
CA THR A 29 -9.54 -18.73 15.13
C THR A 29 -10.26 -17.43 15.48
N GLU A 30 -10.50 -17.19 16.76
CA GLU A 30 -11.04 -15.90 17.20
C GLU A 30 -10.06 -14.76 16.94
N ALA A 31 -10.58 -13.56 16.67
CA ALA A 31 -9.75 -12.39 16.43
C ALA A 31 -9.04 -11.96 17.72
N GLU A 32 -7.71 -12.01 17.71
CA GLU A 32 -6.88 -11.48 18.80
C GLU A 32 -6.91 -9.94 18.77
N LYS A 33 -7.12 -9.32 19.94
CA LYS A 33 -6.95 -7.87 20.10
C LYS A 33 -5.52 -7.58 20.49
N VAL A 34 -4.83 -6.79 19.68
CA VAL A 34 -3.45 -6.36 19.94
C VAL A 34 -3.39 -4.85 20.04
N GLU A 35 -2.68 -4.33 21.04
CA GLU A 35 -2.49 -2.90 21.24
C GLU A 35 -1.20 -2.41 20.57
N ALA A 36 -1.25 -1.22 19.98
CA ALA A 36 -0.10 -0.60 19.35
C ALA A 36 0.84 0.03 20.37
N LYS A 37 2.08 -0.48 20.46
CA LYS A 37 3.18 0.11 21.26
C LYS A 37 4.06 1.09 20.47
N GLN A 38 3.82 1.20 19.16
CA GLN A 38 4.52 2.07 18.23
C GLN A 38 3.54 2.84 17.36
N MET A 39 4.03 3.85 16.64
CA MET A 39 3.21 4.58 15.68
C MET A 39 2.72 3.64 14.56
N ILE A 40 1.42 3.71 14.26
CA ILE A 40 0.77 2.98 13.16
C ILE A 40 0.11 3.97 12.21
N LEU A 41 0.03 3.64 10.93
CA LEU A 41 -0.48 4.55 9.91
C LEU A 41 -1.99 4.48 9.70
N LYS A 42 -2.67 3.42 10.15
CA LYS A 42 -4.12 3.19 9.98
C LYS A 42 -4.99 4.42 10.31
N PRO A 43 -4.76 5.20 11.40
CA PRO A 43 -5.56 6.40 11.68
C PRO A 43 -5.50 7.50 10.60
N TRP A 44 -4.46 7.53 9.76
CA TRP A 44 -4.31 8.49 8.66
C TRP A 44 -4.93 8.00 7.34
N ILE A 45 -5.25 6.71 7.24
CA ILE A 45 -5.83 6.10 6.05
C ILE A 45 -7.35 6.17 6.13
N LEU A 46 -7.92 7.24 5.60
CA LEU A 46 -9.37 7.46 5.64
C LEU A 46 -10.12 6.50 4.70
N PRO A 47 -11.34 6.06 5.08
CA PRO A 47 -12.21 5.32 4.18
C PRO A 47 -12.53 6.15 2.92
N THR A 48 -12.55 5.52 1.74
CA THR A 48 -12.95 6.17 0.47
C THR A 48 -14.36 6.77 0.56
N GLY A 49 -15.25 6.14 1.33
CA GLY A 49 -16.61 6.59 1.56
C GLY A 49 -16.79 7.63 2.67
N ASN A 50 -15.71 8.15 3.28
CA ASN A 50 -15.80 9.00 4.47
C ASN A 50 -16.70 10.23 4.27
N ASN A 51 -16.66 10.85 3.08
CA ASN A 51 -17.48 12.01 2.76
C ASN A 51 -18.98 11.69 2.61
N PHE A 52 -19.33 10.42 2.36
CA PHE A 52 -20.71 9.94 2.23
C PHE A 52 -21.34 9.52 3.57
N ILE A 53 -20.60 9.57 4.68
CA ILE A 53 -21.16 9.37 6.00
C ILE A 53 -22.16 10.51 6.26
N LYS A 54 -23.44 10.14 6.36
CA LYS A 54 -24.59 11.06 6.47
C LYS A 54 -24.45 12.02 7.66
N ASP A 55 -24.05 11.48 8.80
CA ASP A 55 -23.76 12.25 10.00
C ASP A 55 -22.31 12.76 9.92
N SER A 56 -22.14 14.05 9.65
CA SER A 56 -20.82 14.66 9.49
C SER A 56 -19.95 14.55 10.74
N THR A 57 -20.54 14.40 11.93
CA THR A 57 -19.81 14.25 13.19
C THR A 57 -19.16 12.87 13.34
N LYS A 58 -19.60 11.89 12.55
CA LYS A 58 -19.05 10.52 12.50
C LYS A 58 -18.01 10.34 11.40
N ARG A 59 -17.67 11.41 10.68
CA ARG A 59 -16.59 11.36 9.68
C ARG A 59 -15.26 11.16 10.38
N TYR A 60 -14.46 10.26 9.85
CA TYR A 60 -13.09 10.05 10.28
C TYR A 60 -12.25 11.29 9.93
N ILE A 61 -11.47 11.77 10.90
CA ILE A 61 -10.59 12.93 10.76
C ILE A 61 -9.16 12.43 10.90
N ARG A 62 -8.27 12.89 10.01
CA ARG A 62 -6.84 12.56 10.15
C ARG A 62 -6.29 13.22 11.42
N PRO A 63 -5.45 12.51 12.19
CA PRO A 63 -4.66 13.16 13.22
C PRO A 63 -3.77 14.27 12.61
N ASN A 64 -3.37 15.22 13.44
CA ASN A 64 -2.42 16.25 13.04
C ASN A 64 -1.05 15.63 12.71
N GLY A 65 -0.34 16.22 11.74
CA GLY A 65 1.00 15.81 11.32
C GLY A 65 1.03 15.01 10.01
N ASN A 66 2.22 14.61 9.61
CA ASN A 66 2.50 13.93 8.34
C ASN A 66 3.43 12.73 8.59
N PRO A 67 2.88 11.57 9.02
CA PRO A 67 3.71 10.48 9.47
C PRO A 67 4.49 9.84 8.32
N GLY A 68 5.72 9.46 8.62
CA GLY A 68 6.66 8.87 7.68
C GLY A 68 7.26 9.85 6.67
N GLU A 69 7.04 11.15 6.83
CA GLU A 69 7.59 12.16 5.93
C GLU A 69 9.12 12.13 5.88
N ASP A 70 9.80 11.82 6.97
CA ASP A 70 11.26 11.73 7.08
C ASP A 70 11.84 10.44 6.49
N PHE A 71 10.99 9.50 6.05
CA PHE A 71 11.46 8.23 5.54
C PHE A 71 12.17 8.42 4.20
N PRO A 72 13.39 7.88 3.99
CA PRO A 72 14.18 8.16 2.78
C PRO A 72 13.39 7.89 1.50
N PHE A 73 12.62 6.81 1.44
CA PHE A 73 11.93 6.42 0.20
C PHE A 73 10.68 7.26 -0.12
N VAL A 74 10.28 8.21 0.73
CA VAL A 74 9.24 9.20 0.41
C VAL A 74 9.81 10.56 0.00
N GLN A 75 11.13 10.75 0.17
CA GLN A 75 11.81 12.00 -0.15
C GLN A 75 12.00 12.15 -1.66
N SER A 76 11.75 13.36 -2.17
CA SER A 76 11.93 13.68 -3.60
C SER A 76 13.39 13.57 -4.05
N GLY A 77 14.33 13.92 -3.16
CA GLY A 77 15.77 13.86 -3.41
C GLY A 77 16.44 12.51 -3.13
N PHE A 78 15.69 11.47 -2.77
CA PHE A 78 16.27 10.14 -2.57
C PHE A 78 16.76 9.55 -3.89
N ASP A 79 18.01 9.09 -3.90
CA ASP A 79 18.63 8.42 -5.04
C ASP A 79 18.17 6.97 -5.12
N ASP A 80 17.24 6.71 -6.05
CA ASP A 80 16.72 5.39 -6.37
C ASP A 80 17.38 4.78 -7.62
N SER A 81 18.54 5.29 -8.07
CA SER A 81 19.25 4.77 -9.25
C SER A 81 19.68 3.30 -9.13
N ALA A 82 19.83 2.79 -7.91
CA ALA A 82 20.16 1.40 -7.63
C ALA A 82 18.92 0.47 -7.54
N TRP A 83 17.70 0.99 -7.68
CA TRP A 83 16.47 0.19 -7.62
C TRP A 83 16.19 -0.52 -8.94
N GLU A 84 15.47 -1.64 -8.88
CA GLU A 84 15.02 -2.35 -10.09
C GLU A 84 13.99 -1.49 -10.85
N ALA A 85 14.27 -1.24 -12.14
CA ALA A 85 13.30 -0.64 -13.03
C ALA A 85 12.26 -1.70 -13.45
N VAL A 86 11.00 -1.51 -13.05
CA VAL A 86 9.90 -2.42 -13.36
C VAL A 86 8.79 -1.72 -14.12
N ASN A 87 8.08 -2.48 -14.96
CA ASN A 87 6.81 -2.06 -15.56
C ASN A 87 5.66 -2.63 -14.74
N LEU A 88 4.63 -1.83 -14.52
CA LEU A 88 3.38 -2.29 -13.90
C LEU A 88 2.45 -2.84 -14.99
N PRO A 89 1.63 -3.87 -14.69
CA PRO A 89 1.53 -4.58 -13.42
C PRO A 89 2.77 -5.42 -13.08
N HIS A 90 3.12 -5.48 -11.79
CA HIS A 90 4.31 -6.17 -11.30
C HIS A 90 3.99 -7.04 -10.07
N ASP A 91 4.48 -8.28 -10.12
CA ASP A 91 4.52 -9.22 -9.00
C ASP A 91 6.00 -9.53 -8.69
N TRP A 92 6.52 -9.11 -7.53
CA TRP A 92 7.91 -9.34 -7.15
C TRP A 92 8.20 -10.81 -6.87
N ALA A 93 7.19 -11.57 -6.44
CA ALA A 93 7.38 -12.93 -5.95
C ALA A 93 7.44 -13.95 -7.08
N ILE A 94 6.78 -13.67 -8.21
CA ILE A 94 6.67 -14.61 -9.33
C ILE A 94 8.01 -14.93 -10.00
N LYS A 95 8.98 -14.02 -9.91
CA LYS A 95 10.35 -14.20 -10.41
C LYS A 95 11.25 -14.94 -9.40
N GLY A 96 10.79 -15.08 -8.15
CA GLY A 96 11.55 -15.68 -7.05
C GLY A 96 11.62 -17.20 -7.14
N PRO A 97 12.56 -17.83 -6.42
CA PRO A 97 12.63 -19.29 -6.33
C PRO A 97 11.45 -19.84 -5.53
N PHE A 98 11.04 -21.06 -5.88
CA PHE A 98 10.16 -21.84 -5.01
C PHE A 98 10.89 -22.20 -3.72
N LEU A 99 10.21 -22.03 -2.59
CA LEU A 99 10.72 -22.35 -1.27
C LEU A 99 10.50 -23.84 -0.97
N SER A 100 11.59 -24.58 -0.87
CA SER A 100 11.59 -26.04 -0.69
C SER A 100 11.61 -26.49 0.77
N ASP A 101 11.84 -25.59 1.72
CA ASP A 101 11.87 -25.92 3.14
C ASP A 101 10.46 -26.29 3.65
N GLN A 102 10.37 -27.40 4.39
CA GLN A 102 9.12 -27.84 5.02
C GLN A 102 8.66 -26.88 6.13
N ASN A 103 9.56 -26.12 6.74
CA ASN A 103 9.26 -25.15 7.81
C ASN A 103 9.14 -23.70 7.31
N THR A 104 8.93 -23.45 6.01
CA THR A 104 8.71 -22.07 5.55
C THR A 104 7.41 -21.47 6.11
N GLU A 105 7.43 -20.16 6.36
CA GLU A 105 6.26 -19.35 6.75
C GLU A 105 5.18 -19.29 5.65
N ILE A 106 5.49 -19.78 4.45
CA ILE A 106 4.62 -19.76 3.28
C ILE A 106 4.09 -21.17 3.01
N GLY A 107 2.81 -21.39 3.33
CA GLY A 107 2.14 -22.68 3.12
C GLY A 107 2.03 -23.08 1.65
N GLY A 108 1.79 -24.37 1.40
CA GLY A 108 1.63 -24.95 0.06
C GLY A 108 0.54 -24.24 -0.77
N GLY A 109 -0.57 -23.87 -0.13
CA GLY A 109 -1.66 -23.13 -0.79
C GLY A 109 -1.21 -21.78 -1.35
N MET A 110 -0.24 -21.11 -0.72
CA MET A 110 0.33 -19.85 -1.20
C MET A 110 1.37 -20.04 -2.31
N GLY A 111 1.46 -21.22 -2.92
CA GLY A 111 2.33 -21.49 -4.08
C GLY A 111 3.82 -21.60 -3.77
N ARG A 112 4.23 -21.55 -2.49
CA ARG A 112 5.63 -21.63 -2.03
C ARG A 112 6.55 -20.60 -2.71
N LEU A 113 6.03 -19.41 -3.00
CA LEU A 113 6.79 -18.27 -3.55
C LEU A 113 6.99 -17.20 -2.47
N PRO A 114 8.06 -16.38 -2.54
CA PRO A 114 8.38 -15.35 -1.54
C PRO A 114 7.47 -14.11 -1.67
N SER A 115 6.15 -14.32 -1.55
CA SER A 115 5.14 -13.26 -1.62
C SER A 115 5.04 -12.37 -0.38
N PRO A 116 5.30 -12.84 0.85
CA PRO A 116 5.32 -11.96 2.02
C PRO A 116 6.50 -11.00 1.99
N GLY A 117 6.30 -9.81 2.56
CA GLY A 117 7.33 -8.81 2.70
C GLY A 117 6.85 -7.40 2.40
N VAL A 118 7.78 -6.46 2.56
CA VAL A 118 7.57 -5.04 2.28
C VAL A 118 8.18 -4.71 0.92
N GLY A 119 7.41 -4.07 0.06
CA GLY A 119 7.84 -3.61 -1.25
C GLY A 119 7.61 -2.11 -1.40
N TRP A 120 8.57 -1.41 -1.99
CA TRP A 120 8.46 0.01 -2.28
C TRP A 120 8.52 0.25 -3.79
N TYR A 121 7.65 1.15 -4.26
CA TYR A 121 7.59 1.60 -5.65
C TYR A 121 7.71 3.12 -5.66
N ARG A 122 8.53 3.64 -6.58
CA ARG A 122 8.76 5.07 -6.74
C ARG A 122 8.55 5.47 -8.20
N LYS A 123 7.89 6.60 -8.41
CA LYS A 123 7.71 7.16 -9.76
C LYS A 123 7.67 8.69 -9.70
N LYS A 124 8.54 9.32 -10.48
CA LYS A 124 8.42 10.75 -10.80
C LYS A 124 7.41 10.95 -11.93
N ILE A 125 6.50 11.90 -11.76
CA ILE A 125 5.54 12.32 -12.77
C ILE A 125 5.61 13.83 -12.96
N TYR A 126 5.70 14.28 -14.20
CA TYR A 126 5.63 15.71 -14.50
C TYR A 126 4.18 16.16 -14.62
N ILE A 127 3.81 17.23 -13.91
CA ILE A 127 2.49 17.85 -14.00
C ILE A 127 2.64 19.26 -14.57
N PRO A 128 2.17 19.53 -15.80
CA PRO A 128 2.32 20.84 -16.42
C PRO A 128 1.45 21.91 -15.74
N HIS A 129 1.85 23.18 -15.90
CA HIS A 129 1.07 24.34 -15.42
C HIS A 129 -0.33 24.43 -16.07
N SER A 130 -0.53 23.81 -17.23
CA SER A 130 -1.83 23.71 -17.90
C SER A 130 -2.85 22.82 -17.16
N ASP A 131 -2.41 22.05 -16.16
CA ASP A 131 -3.30 21.25 -15.31
C ASP A 131 -3.70 21.98 -14.01
N THR A 132 -3.34 23.25 -13.86
CA THR A 132 -3.81 24.07 -12.74
C THR A 132 -5.34 24.13 -12.72
N GLY A 133 -5.93 23.92 -11.54
CA GLY A 133 -7.39 23.87 -11.34
C GLY A 133 -8.06 22.54 -11.71
N LYS A 134 -7.32 21.57 -12.25
CA LYS A 134 -7.82 20.20 -12.46
C LYS A 134 -7.81 19.40 -11.16
N CYS A 135 -8.68 18.40 -11.08
CA CYS A 135 -8.58 17.35 -10.10
C CYS A 135 -7.68 16.23 -10.65
N ILE A 136 -6.70 15.83 -9.85
CA ILE A 136 -5.72 14.80 -10.20
C ILE A 136 -5.85 13.67 -9.19
N PHE A 137 -6.08 12.46 -9.69
CA PHE A 137 -6.30 11.27 -8.90
C PHE A 137 -5.30 10.17 -9.26
N LEU A 138 -4.97 9.36 -8.26
CA LEU A 138 -4.26 8.10 -8.43
C LEU A 138 -5.25 6.96 -8.24
N ASP A 139 -5.47 6.19 -9.30
CA ASP A 139 -6.35 5.02 -9.29
C ASP A 139 -5.49 3.76 -9.34
N LEU A 140 -5.70 2.86 -8.37
CA LEU A 140 -5.06 1.56 -8.33
C LEU A 140 -6.13 0.48 -8.43
N ASP A 141 -5.99 -0.40 -9.41
CA ASP A 141 -6.95 -1.51 -9.62
C ASP A 141 -6.69 -2.71 -8.69
N GLY A 142 -5.53 -2.75 -8.04
CA GLY A 142 -5.16 -3.74 -7.03
C GLY A 142 -3.67 -3.69 -6.71
N ALA A 143 -3.34 -3.80 -5.43
CA ALA A 143 -1.98 -3.81 -4.92
C ALA A 143 -1.90 -4.68 -3.67
N MET A 144 -1.09 -5.73 -3.70
CA MET A 144 -1.01 -6.74 -2.64
C MET A 144 0.15 -6.41 -1.69
N SER A 145 -0.07 -5.96 -0.45
CA SER A 145 -1.30 -5.49 0.21
C SER A 145 -0.94 -4.34 1.16
N TYR A 146 -1.89 -3.81 1.95
CA TYR A 146 -1.61 -2.72 2.91
C TYR A 146 -0.92 -1.52 2.27
N ALA A 147 -1.44 -1.10 1.12
CA ALA A 147 -0.87 -0.04 0.33
C ALA A 147 -0.97 1.31 1.05
N ILE A 148 0.13 2.06 1.06
CA ILE A 148 0.19 3.44 1.56
C ILE A 148 0.94 4.29 0.53
N VAL A 149 0.41 5.48 0.26
CA VAL A 149 0.89 6.36 -0.80
C VAL A 149 1.30 7.70 -0.22
N TRP A 150 2.50 8.14 -0.62
CA TRP A 150 3.00 9.49 -0.41
C TRP A 150 3.17 10.21 -1.75
N LEU A 151 2.96 11.52 -1.75
CA LEU A 151 3.23 12.42 -2.86
C LEU A 151 4.04 13.60 -2.32
N ASN A 152 5.24 13.82 -2.86
CA ASN A 152 6.14 14.89 -2.40
C ASN A 152 6.31 14.85 -0.87
N SER A 153 6.58 13.66 -0.33
CA SER A 153 6.73 13.37 1.11
C SER A 153 5.47 13.57 1.99
N ASN A 154 4.32 13.91 1.39
CA ASN A 154 3.05 14.02 2.10
C ASN A 154 2.27 12.71 2.04
N LEU A 155 1.79 12.20 3.18
CA LEU A 155 0.92 11.03 3.23
C LEU A 155 -0.44 11.36 2.60
N VAL A 156 -0.72 10.71 1.47
CA VAL A 156 -1.95 10.91 0.70
C VAL A 156 -3.05 9.98 1.18
N GLY A 157 -2.74 8.73 1.50
CA GLY A 157 -3.73 7.73 1.88
C GLY A 157 -3.27 6.32 1.54
N GLY A 158 -4.21 5.39 1.38
CA GLY A 158 -3.90 3.99 1.17
C GLY A 158 -5.12 3.08 1.21
N TRP A 159 -4.89 1.77 1.07
CA TRP A 159 -5.94 0.76 1.15
C TRP A 159 -5.39 -0.60 1.59
N PRO A 160 -5.97 -1.22 2.64
CA PRO A 160 -5.43 -2.47 3.19
C PRO A 160 -5.65 -3.69 2.31
N TYR A 161 -6.83 -3.80 1.69
CA TYR A 161 -7.27 -5.03 1.03
C TYR A 161 -6.79 -5.11 -0.42
N GLY A 162 -5.91 -6.06 -0.72
CA GLY A 162 -5.16 -6.06 -1.98
C GLY A 162 -5.96 -6.29 -3.26
N TYR A 163 -7.20 -6.76 -3.17
CA TYR A 163 -8.02 -7.16 -4.32
C TYR A 163 -9.01 -6.09 -4.82
N SER A 164 -9.17 -4.98 -4.10
CA SER A 164 -10.09 -3.90 -4.48
C SER A 164 -9.41 -2.83 -5.32
N SER A 165 -10.18 -2.20 -6.22
CA SER A 165 -9.82 -0.91 -6.80
C SER A 165 -10.08 0.22 -5.79
N TRP A 166 -9.21 1.23 -5.78
CA TRP A 166 -9.35 2.40 -4.93
C TRP A 166 -8.70 3.63 -5.57
N ARG A 167 -9.15 4.81 -5.13
CA ARG A 167 -8.76 6.12 -5.66
C ARG A 167 -8.25 7.01 -4.54
N LEU A 168 -7.18 7.74 -4.80
CA LEU A 168 -6.69 8.83 -3.94
C LEU A 168 -6.69 10.16 -4.68
N ASN A 169 -7.12 11.22 -3.98
CA ASN A 169 -7.01 12.58 -4.47
C ASN A 169 -5.59 13.12 -4.25
N LEU A 170 -4.83 13.29 -5.34
CA LEU A 170 -3.48 13.85 -5.30
C LEU A 170 -3.48 15.38 -5.29
N THR A 171 -4.54 16.00 -5.81
CA THR A 171 -4.64 17.46 -6.07
C THR A 171 -4.05 18.35 -4.97
N PRO A 172 -4.33 18.14 -3.67
CA PRO A 172 -3.83 19.02 -2.61
C PRO A 172 -2.30 19.05 -2.45
N TYR A 173 -1.59 18.06 -3.01
CA TYR A 173 -0.15 17.84 -2.82
C TYR A 173 0.66 18.05 -4.09
N ILE A 174 0.00 18.38 -5.21
CA ILE A 174 0.63 18.56 -6.52
C ILE A 174 1.37 19.89 -6.58
N ILE A 175 2.57 19.85 -7.16
CA ILE A 175 3.36 21.02 -7.54
C ILE A 175 3.28 21.14 -9.08
N HIS A 176 2.51 22.12 -9.56
CA HIS A 176 2.34 22.37 -10.99
C HIS A 176 3.59 22.97 -11.64
N GLY A 177 3.83 22.59 -12.89
CA GLY A 177 5.04 22.98 -13.64
C GLY A 177 6.30 22.23 -13.21
N ALA A 178 6.19 21.20 -12.38
CA ALA A 178 7.32 20.49 -11.80
C ALA A 178 7.14 18.96 -11.84
N GLU A 179 8.24 18.25 -11.58
CA GLU A 179 8.19 16.82 -11.24
C GLU A 179 7.62 16.63 -9.84
N ASN A 180 6.78 15.62 -9.70
CA ASN A 180 6.17 15.21 -8.44
C ASN A 180 6.57 13.76 -8.16
N GLN A 181 7.03 13.48 -6.94
CA GLN A 181 7.48 12.15 -6.53
C GLN A 181 6.35 11.38 -5.86
N ILE A 182 5.88 10.30 -6.49
CA ILE A 182 5.02 9.30 -5.86
C ILE A 182 5.89 8.23 -5.20
N ALA A 183 5.55 7.85 -3.98
CA ALA A 183 6.07 6.66 -3.32
C ALA A 183 4.91 5.79 -2.82
N ILE A 184 4.93 4.51 -3.15
CA ILE A 184 3.91 3.53 -2.75
C ILE A 184 4.62 2.43 -1.97
N ARG A 185 4.21 2.23 -0.72
CA ARG A 185 4.65 1.13 0.13
C ARG A 185 3.56 0.06 0.14
N LEU A 186 3.96 -1.19 -0.03
CA LEU A 186 3.14 -2.39 0.18
C LEU A 186 3.75 -3.22 1.30
N ASP A 187 2.91 -3.96 2.01
CA ASP A 187 3.31 -4.79 3.13
C ASP A 187 2.41 -6.03 3.17
N ASN A 188 2.89 -7.09 2.54
CA ASN A 188 2.18 -8.36 2.44
C ASN A 188 2.56 -9.27 3.63
N PRO A 189 1.66 -9.53 4.59
CA PRO A 189 2.00 -10.41 5.70
C PRO A 189 2.13 -11.88 5.26
N PRO A 190 2.88 -12.70 6.02
CA PRO A 190 2.82 -14.16 5.88
C PRO A 190 1.42 -14.66 6.28
N ALA A 191 1.08 -15.88 5.84
CA ALA A 191 -0.20 -16.52 6.15
C ALA A 191 -1.45 -15.66 5.86
N SER A 192 -1.35 -14.77 4.87
CA SER A 192 -2.38 -13.79 4.52
C SER A 192 -3.45 -14.33 3.55
N SER A 193 -3.26 -15.54 3.02
CA SER A 193 -4.09 -16.11 1.96
C SER A 193 -4.07 -17.65 1.98
N ARG A 194 -5.09 -18.27 1.39
CA ARG A 194 -5.17 -19.73 1.15
C ARG A 194 -4.75 -20.14 -0.27
N TRP A 195 -4.48 -19.16 -1.13
CA TRP A 195 -3.95 -19.29 -2.49
C TRP A 195 -2.75 -18.35 -2.67
N TYR A 196 -1.96 -18.51 -3.73
CA TYR A 196 -0.89 -17.55 -4.06
C TYR A 196 -1.49 -16.15 -4.33
N PRO A 197 -1.26 -15.15 -3.47
CA PRO A 197 -1.85 -13.83 -3.64
C PRO A 197 -1.02 -12.91 -4.54
N GLY A 198 0.20 -13.32 -4.90
CA GLY A 198 1.23 -12.44 -5.46
C GLY A 198 1.79 -11.48 -4.42
N GLY A 199 2.75 -10.64 -4.83
CA GLY A 199 3.23 -9.51 -4.04
C GLY A 199 3.56 -8.34 -4.96
N GLY A 200 2.97 -7.17 -4.76
CA GLY A 200 3.26 -6.02 -5.62
C GLY A 200 2.03 -5.27 -6.10
N ILE A 201 2.27 -4.31 -7.00
CA ILE A 201 1.21 -3.60 -7.71
C ILE A 201 0.86 -4.43 -8.95
N TYR A 202 0.08 -5.49 -8.73
CA TYR A 202 -0.17 -6.55 -9.70
C TYR A 202 -1.31 -6.24 -10.69
N ARG A 203 -1.89 -5.03 -10.62
CA ARG A 203 -2.88 -4.52 -11.58
C ARG A 203 -2.50 -3.10 -12.04
N ASN A 204 -3.32 -2.53 -12.91
CA ASN A 204 -3.06 -1.22 -13.50
C ASN A 204 -3.06 -0.09 -12.46
N VAL A 205 -2.27 0.94 -12.77
CA VAL A 205 -2.25 2.22 -12.06
C VAL A 205 -2.55 3.30 -13.08
N TRP A 206 -3.48 4.18 -12.75
CA TRP A 206 -3.87 5.29 -13.61
C TRP A 206 -3.65 6.62 -12.91
N LEU A 207 -3.19 7.61 -13.68
CA LEU A 207 -3.19 9.01 -13.28
C LEU A 207 -4.37 9.69 -13.99
N THR A 208 -5.46 9.88 -13.27
CA THR A 208 -6.70 10.42 -13.83
C THR A 208 -6.72 11.94 -13.62
N LYS A 209 -6.95 12.70 -14.69
CA LYS A 209 -7.05 14.16 -14.67
C LYS A 209 -8.43 14.59 -15.17
N THR A 210 -9.14 15.35 -14.37
CA THR A 210 -10.48 15.85 -14.70
C THR A 210 -10.56 17.36 -14.45
N ASN A 211 -11.52 18.03 -15.07
CA ASN A 211 -11.86 19.40 -14.69
C ASN A 211 -12.43 19.41 -13.26
N SER A 212 -12.42 20.58 -12.60
CA SER A 212 -12.98 20.72 -11.25
C SER A 212 -14.43 20.23 -11.13
N VAL A 213 -15.22 20.40 -12.19
CA VAL A 213 -16.55 19.81 -12.35
C VAL A 213 -16.46 18.59 -13.26
N HIS A 214 -16.77 17.41 -12.72
CA HIS A 214 -16.73 16.13 -13.42
C HIS A 214 -17.67 15.11 -12.77
N VAL A 215 -17.93 14.00 -13.47
CA VAL A 215 -18.62 12.84 -12.91
C VAL A 215 -17.65 12.07 -12.01
N GLY A 216 -18.09 11.76 -10.80
CA GLY A 216 -17.31 11.04 -9.78
C GLY A 216 -17.21 9.54 -10.03
#